data_AF-A0A1H3CFR6-F1
#
_entry.id   AF-A0A1H3CFR6-F1
#
_cell.length_a   1.000
_cell.length_b   1.000
_cell.length_c   1.000
_cell.angle_alpha   90.00
_cell.angle_beta   90.00
_cell.angle_gamma   90.00
#
_symmetry.space_group_name_H-M   'P 1'
#
loop_
_entity.id
_entity.type
_entity.pdbx_description
1 polymer ?
#
loop_
_entity_poly.entity_id
_entity_poly.type
_entity_poly.pdbx_seq_one_letter_code
_entity_poly.pdbx_strand_id
1 'polypeptide(L)'
;MSAYSKEKVAKAIDAVPETSGKILKLWAERGRAQGLDALVAACEQELLRRGEAEPGPELDAIHDGWAAKAEGLGLEETIFTAFGDIPPNQYDEAEAIALLHANPGISVKEAEAAFSMDRFTHVAARLVENRKGFFRAHLPTKSQTKDRMIDLLIARDKRPEGIHLTLRPETLAAWTRLGVI
;
A
#
# COMPACT_ATOMS: atom_id res chain seq x y z
N MET A 1 -34.77 -4.20 -10.75
CA MET A 1 -33.78 -4.80 -11.67
C MET A 1 -32.65 -3.80 -11.84
N SER A 2 -31.46 -4.10 -11.32
CA SER A 2 -30.30 -3.21 -11.37
C SER A 2 -29.80 -3.07 -12.82
N ALA A 3 -29.78 -1.84 -13.34
CA ALA A 3 -29.59 -1.53 -14.76
C ALA A 3 -28.11 -1.34 -15.16
N TYR A 4 -27.23 -2.26 -14.76
CA TYR A 4 -25.83 -2.24 -15.21
C TYR A 4 -25.66 -3.20 -16.38
N SER A 5 -25.11 -2.70 -17.49
CA SER A 5 -24.74 -3.58 -18.61
C SER A 5 -23.59 -4.49 -18.17
N LYS A 6 -23.61 -5.74 -18.62
CA LYS A 6 -22.54 -6.73 -18.35
C LYS A 6 -21.16 -6.19 -18.72
N GLU A 7 -21.09 -5.41 -19.80
CA GLU A 7 -19.85 -4.77 -20.26
C GLU A 7 -19.29 -3.74 -19.25
N LYS A 8 -20.16 -2.96 -18.57
CA LYS A 8 -19.71 -2.02 -17.53
C LYS A 8 -19.20 -2.76 -16.29
N VAL A 9 -19.83 -3.87 -15.92
CA VAL A 9 -19.39 -4.70 -14.79
C VAL A 9 -18.04 -5.35 -15.11
N ALA A 10 -17.87 -5.88 -16.32
CA ALA A 10 -16.58 -6.45 -16.76
C ALA A 10 -15.45 -5.41 -16.72
N LYS A 11 -15.67 -4.21 -17.29
CA LYS A 11 -14.68 -3.12 -17.22
C LYS A 11 -14.33 -2.71 -15.79
N ALA A 12 -15.32 -2.71 -14.88
CA ALA A 12 -15.07 -2.41 -13.49
C ALA A 12 -14.21 -3.50 -12.82
N ILE A 13 -14.48 -4.78 -13.11
CA ILE A 13 -13.66 -5.92 -12.62
C ILE A 13 -12.23 -5.82 -13.15
N ASP A 14 -12.04 -5.53 -14.44
CA ASP A 14 -10.72 -5.40 -15.05
C ASP A 14 -9.88 -4.28 -14.40
N ALA A 15 -10.54 -3.22 -13.90
CA ALA A 15 -9.89 -2.09 -13.23
C ALA A 15 -9.58 -2.34 -11.74
N VAL A 16 -10.07 -3.43 -11.13
CA VAL A 16 -9.88 -3.72 -9.69
C VAL A 16 -8.39 -3.72 -9.27
N PRO A 17 -7.46 -4.38 -10.00
CA PRO A 17 -6.06 -4.43 -9.61
C PRO A 17 -5.37 -3.06 -9.55
N GLU A 18 -5.88 -2.08 -10.29
CA GLU A 18 -5.31 -0.73 -10.32
C GLU A 18 -6.00 0.19 -9.31
N THR A 19 -7.27 -0.06 -8.96
CA THR A 19 -8.11 0.82 -8.13
C THR A 19 -7.68 0.87 -6.67
N SER A 20 -7.73 2.04 -6.01
CA SER A 20 -7.35 2.20 -4.60
C SER A 20 -8.28 1.44 -3.63
N GLY A 21 -7.75 0.99 -2.48
CA GLY A 21 -8.52 0.18 -1.52
C GLY A 21 -9.79 0.87 -0.98
N LYS A 22 -9.76 2.20 -0.82
CA LYS A 22 -10.95 2.99 -0.46
C LYS A 22 -12.07 2.87 -1.49
N ILE A 23 -11.71 2.94 -2.78
CA ILE A 23 -12.68 2.81 -3.86
C ILE A 23 -13.15 1.36 -4.00
N LEU A 24 -12.27 0.37 -3.81
CA LEU A 24 -12.66 -1.05 -3.79
C LEU A 24 -13.70 -1.35 -2.70
N LYS A 25 -13.51 -0.80 -1.48
CA LYS A 25 -14.49 -0.92 -0.38
C LYS A 25 -15.85 -0.32 -0.78
N LEU A 26 -15.84 0.87 -1.39
CA LEU A 26 -17.05 1.52 -1.89
C LEU A 26 -17.73 0.73 -3.03
N TRP A 27 -16.95 0.16 -3.95
CA TRP A 27 -17.45 -0.67 -5.04
C TRP A 27 -18.05 -1.97 -4.52
N ALA A 28 -17.43 -2.63 -3.54
CA ALA A 28 -17.98 -3.81 -2.89
C ALA A 28 -19.31 -3.50 -2.19
N GLU A 29 -19.38 -2.42 -1.41
CA GLU A 29 -20.61 -2.00 -0.73
C GLU A 29 -21.75 -1.72 -1.72
N ARG A 30 -21.48 -0.92 -2.76
CA ARG A 30 -22.48 -0.61 -3.81
C ARG A 30 -22.86 -1.84 -4.62
N GLY A 31 -21.89 -2.72 -4.89
CA GLY A 31 -22.11 -3.99 -5.59
C GLY A 31 -23.05 -4.89 -4.82
N ARG A 32 -22.88 -5.03 -3.49
CA ARG A 32 -23.79 -5.81 -2.62
C ARG A 32 -25.20 -5.24 -2.65
N ALA A 33 -25.34 -3.91 -2.53
CA ALA A 33 -26.66 -3.26 -2.59
C ALA A 33 -27.40 -3.46 -3.92
N GLN A 34 -26.67 -3.81 -4.98
CA GLN A 34 -27.17 -3.91 -6.35
C GLN A 34 -27.19 -5.35 -6.89
N GLY A 35 -26.75 -6.35 -6.11
CA GLY A 35 -26.66 -7.75 -6.53
C GLY A 35 -25.60 -8.02 -7.59
N LEU A 36 -24.46 -7.29 -7.54
CA LEU A 36 -23.35 -7.44 -8.50
C LEU A 36 -22.26 -8.38 -7.94
N ASP A 37 -22.61 -9.63 -7.68
CA ASP A 37 -21.78 -10.58 -6.90
C ASP A 37 -20.36 -10.76 -7.47
N ALA A 38 -20.21 -10.81 -8.80
CA ALA A 38 -18.89 -10.96 -9.43
C ALA A 38 -17.95 -9.76 -9.16
N LEU A 39 -18.50 -8.54 -9.15
CA LEU A 39 -17.73 -7.34 -8.82
C LEU A 39 -17.37 -7.30 -7.33
N VAL A 40 -18.31 -7.69 -6.46
CA VAL A 40 -18.07 -7.78 -5.02
C VAL A 40 -16.93 -8.76 -4.73
N ALA A 41 -17.00 -9.97 -5.30
CA ALA A 41 -15.97 -10.99 -5.12
C ALA A 41 -14.59 -10.52 -5.61
N ALA A 42 -14.53 -9.86 -6.77
CA ALA A 42 -13.27 -9.29 -7.29
C ALA A 42 -12.68 -8.24 -6.34
N CYS A 43 -13.50 -7.30 -5.84
CA CYS A 43 -13.06 -6.28 -4.89
C CYS A 43 -12.60 -6.88 -3.56
N GLU A 44 -13.35 -7.83 -3.00
CA GLU A 44 -13.02 -8.48 -1.73
C GLU A 44 -11.74 -9.30 -1.83
N GLN A 45 -11.57 -10.05 -2.90
CA GLN A 45 -10.35 -10.82 -3.16
C GLN A 45 -9.13 -9.91 -3.28
N GLU A 46 -9.26 -8.77 -3.98
CA GLU A 46 -8.15 -7.84 -4.12
C GLU A 46 -7.82 -7.12 -2.81
N LEU A 47 -8.84 -6.71 -2.04
CA LEU A 47 -8.63 -6.17 -0.69
C LEU A 47 -7.92 -7.18 0.23
N LEU A 48 -8.30 -8.45 0.14
CA LEU A 48 -7.67 -9.52 0.89
C LEU A 48 -6.21 -9.74 0.45
N ARG A 49 -5.95 -9.75 -0.88
CA ARG A 49 -4.61 -9.85 -1.46
C ARG A 49 -3.70 -8.69 -1.07
N ARG A 50 -4.25 -7.49 -0.82
CA ARG A 50 -3.50 -6.31 -0.36
C ARG A 50 -3.44 -6.16 1.16
N GLY A 51 -3.99 -7.11 1.91
CA GLY A 51 -4.01 -7.04 3.37
C GLY A 51 -4.94 -5.96 3.95
N GLU A 52 -5.85 -5.42 3.12
CA GLU A 52 -6.76 -4.31 3.43
C GLU A 52 -8.20 -4.77 3.77
N ALA A 53 -8.44 -6.09 3.72
CA ALA A 53 -9.70 -6.70 4.13
C ALA A 53 -9.97 -6.54 5.63
N GLU A 54 -11.20 -6.84 6.04
CA GLU A 54 -11.56 -6.86 7.46
C GLU A 54 -10.74 -7.92 8.22
N PRO A 55 -10.38 -7.65 9.49
CA PRO A 55 -9.67 -8.63 10.32
C PRO A 55 -10.41 -9.96 10.41
N GLY A 56 -9.67 -11.06 10.22
CA GLY A 56 -10.21 -12.41 10.30
C GLY A 56 -9.19 -13.48 9.93
N PRO A 57 -9.54 -14.76 10.09
CA PRO A 57 -8.61 -15.89 9.92
C PRO A 57 -7.95 -15.96 8.54
N GLU A 58 -8.67 -15.58 7.48
CA GLU A 58 -8.15 -15.58 6.11
C GLU A 58 -7.05 -14.53 5.93
N LEU A 59 -7.27 -13.33 6.46
CA LEU A 59 -6.30 -12.25 6.43
C LEU A 59 -5.07 -12.58 7.28
N ASP A 60 -5.26 -13.21 8.43
CA ASP A 60 -4.17 -13.67 9.28
C ASP A 60 -3.33 -14.75 8.59
N ALA A 61 -3.96 -15.74 7.94
CA ALA A 61 -3.27 -16.77 7.18
C ALA A 61 -2.44 -16.21 6.01
N ILE A 62 -2.95 -15.18 5.34
CA ILE A 62 -2.20 -14.46 4.30
C ILE A 62 -0.98 -13.74 4.89
N HIS A 63 -1.16 -13.02 5.99
CA HIS A 63 -0.04 -12.35 6.66
C HIS A 63 1.01 -13.34 7.15
N ASP A 64 0.60 -14.50 7.65
CA ASP A 64 1.52 -15.57 8.06
C ASP A 64 2.27 -16.13 6.84
N GLY A 65 1.59 -16.31 5.70
CA GLY A 65 2.22 -16.69 4.44
C GLY A 65 3.24 -15.67 3.94
N TRP A 66 2.96 -14.37 4.07
CA TRP A 66 3.91 -13.31 3.73
C TRP A 66 5.09 -13.25 4.71
N ALA A 67 4.83 -13.45 5.99
CA ALA A 67 5.87 -13.50 7.01
C ALA A 67 6.84 -14.66 6.74
N ALA A 68 6.32 -15.84 6.36
CA ALA A 68 7.15 -16.98 5.97
C ALA A 68 8.02 -16.70 4.73
N LYS A 69 7.49 -15.98 3.72
CA LYS A 69 8.28 -15.57 2.55
C LYS A 69 9.43 -14.63 2.90
N ALA A 70 9.26 -13.79 3.92
CA ALA A 70 10.25 -12.82 4.37
C ALA A 70 11.13 -13.32 5.53
N GLU A 71 10.97 -14.58 5.96
CA GLU A 71 11.69 -15.13 7.10
C GLU A 71 13.20 -15.14 6.85
N GLY A 72 13.97 -14.57 7.78
CA GLY A 72 15.43 -14.49 7.70
C GLY A 72 15.97 -13.48 6.68
N LEU A 73 15.11 -12.78 5.93
CA LEU A 73 15.54 -11.75 4.99
C LEU A 73 15.97 -10.46 5.72
N GLY A 74 17.02 -9.82 5.20
CA GLY A 74 17.36 -8.44 5.55
C GLY A 74 16.32 -7.46 5.02
N LEU A 75 16.32 -6.21 5.53
CA LEU A 75 15.30 -5.22 5.20
C LEU A 75 15.18 -4.96 3.68
N GLU A 76 16.30 -4.83 2.95
CA GLU A 76 16.28 -4.64 1.49
C GLU A 76 15.54 -5.79 0.77
N GLU A 77 15.90 -7.04 1.07
CA GLU A 77 15.27 -8.21 0.45
C GLU A 77 13.81 -8.38 0.87
N THR A 78 13.46 -7.98 2.10
CA THR A 78 12.05 -7.90 2.51
C THR A 78 11.28 -6.85 1.69
N ILE A 79 11.84 -5.66 1.48
CA ILE A 79 11.22 -4.63 0.63
C ILE A 79 11.08 -5.15 -0.80
N PHE A 80 12.14 -5.74 -1.37
CA PHE A 80 12.13 -6.31 -2.72
C PHE A 80 11.02 -7.36 -2.86
N THR A 81 10.93 -8.30 -1.92
CA THR A 81 9.91 -9.36 -1.92
C THR A 81 8.50 -8.80 -1.77
N ALA A 82 8.30 -7.89 -0.81
CA ALA A 82 6.98 -7.32 -0.52
C ALA A 82 6.41 -6.52 -1.70
N PHE A 83 7.24 -5.70 -2.36
CA PHE A 83 6.83 -4.86 -3.47
C PHE A 83 6.84 -5.59 -4.82
N GLY A 84 7.55 -6.72 -4.94
CA GLY A 84 7.43 -7.63 -6.07
C GLY A 84 6.11 -8.42 -6.05
N ASP A 85 5.70 -8.93 -4.89
CA ASP A 85 4.44 -9.68 -4.73
C ASP A 85 3.21 -8.76 -4.77
N ILE A 86 3.33 -7.57 -4.18
CA ILE A 86 2.26 -6.57 -4.13
C ILE A 86 2.83 -5.25 -4.66
N PRO A 87 2.77 -5.02 -5.98
CA PRO A 87 3.24 -3.77 -6.57
C PRO A 87 2.50 -2.55 -5.99
N PRO A 88 3.14 -1.37 -5.96
CA PRO A 88 2.44 -0.12 -5.66
C PRO A 88 1.24 0.07 -6.61
N ASN A 89 0.11 0.51 -6.08
CA ASN A 89 -0.98 0.93 -6.95
C ASN A 89 -0.59 2.21 -7.72
N GLN A 90 -1.09 2.33 -8.95
CA GLN A 90 -0.69 3.39 -9.87
C GLN A 90 -1.28 4.76 -9.54
N TYR A 91 -2.30 4.84 -8.68
CA TYR A 91 -2.97 6.10 -8.39
C TYR A 91 -2.23 6.89 -7.31
N ASP A 92 -2.11 6.35 -6.09
CA ASP A 92 -1.53 7.12 -4.97
C ASP A 92 -0.14 6.66 -4.55
N GLU A 93 0.09 5.36 -4.44
CA GLU A 93 1.37 4.81 -3.96
C GLU A 93 2.50 5.14 -4.94
N ALA A 94 2.28 4.97 -6.25
CA ALA A 94 3.28 5.30 -7.28
C ALA A 94 3.62 6.80 -7.31
N GLU A 95 2.62 7.69 -7.22
CA GLU A 95 2.84 9.14 -7.16
C GLU A 95 3.63 9.53 -5.89
N ALA A 96 3.30 8.94 -4.74
CA ALA A 96 4.01 9.20 -3.49
C ALA A 96 5.46 8.73 -3.55
N ILE A 97 5.71 7.55 -4.15
CA ILE A 97 7.05 7.01 -4.35
C ILE A 97 7.87 7.91 -5.29
N ALA A 98 7.30 8.31 -6.43
CA ALA A 98 7.96 9.19 -7.39
C ALA A 98 8.32 10.55 -6.76
N LEU A 99 7.40 11.13 -5.98
CA LEU A 99 7.63 12.39 -5.28
C LEU A 99 8.81 12.30 -4.29
N LEU A 100 8.86 11.24 -3.49
CA LEU A 100 9.93 10.99 -2.53
C LEU A 100 11.29 10.75 -3.20
N HIS A 101 11.30 10.01 -4.30
CA HIS A 101 12.51 9.73 -5.05
C HIS A 101 13.08 10.99 -5.71
N ALA A 102 12.23 11.79 -6.34
CA ALA A 102 12.64 13.03 -7.01
C ALA A 102 13.10 14.13 -6.04
N ASN A 103 12.67 14.08 -4.77
CA ASN A 103 12.95 15.14 -3.79
C ASN A 103 13.52 14.59 -2.47
N PRO A 104 14.75 14.07 -2.43
CA PRO A 104 15.40 13.66 -1.19
C PRO A 104 15.49 14.84 -0.21
N GLY A 105 14.89 14.68 0.97
CA GLY A 105 14.86 15.71 2.00
C GLY A 105 13.67 16.66 1.92
N ILE A 106 12.65 16.36 1.11
CA ILE A 106 11.38 17.11 1.08
C ILE A 106 10.74 17.14 2.47
N SER A 107 10.24 18.30 2.91
CA SER A 107 9.48 18.37 4.16
C SER A 107 8.10 17.73 4.00
N VAL A 108 7.51 17.24 5.09
CA VAL A 108 6.12 16.74 5.10
C VAL A 108 5.16 17.79 4.55
N LYS A 109 5.37 19.07 4.89
CA LYS A 109 4.53 20.18 4.42
C LYS A 109 4.62 20.37 2.91
N GLU A 110 5.82 20.31 2.34
CA GLU A 110 6.03 20.41 0.89
C GLU A 110 5.46 19.19 0.17
N ALA A 111 5.65 17.99 0.72
CA ALA A 111 5.11 16.77 0.16
C ALA A 111 3.57 16.80 0.14
N GLU A 112 2.93 17.23 1.23
CA GLU A 112 1.47 17.40 1.30
C GLU A 112 0.95 18.49 0.36
N ALA A 113 1.74 19.53 0.08
CA ALA A 113 1.35 20.57 -0.88
C ALA A 113 1.50 20.13 -2.34
N ALA A 114 2.46 19.25 -2.63
CA ALA A 114 2.71 18.72 -3.97
C ALA A 114 1.83 17.53 -4.34
N PHE A 115 1.33 16.78 -3.35
CA PHE A 115 0.60 15.54 -3.55
C PHE A 115 -0.92 15.78 -3.67
N SER A 116 -1.52 15.28 -4.75
CA SER A 116 -2.82 15.78 -5.23
C SER A 116 -4.05 15.01 -4.74
N MET A 117 -3.87 13.79 -4.22
CA MET A 117 -4.97 12.86 -3.96
C MET A 117 -5.45 12.79 -2.49
N ASP A 118 -4.69 12.10 -1.65
CA ASP A 118 -4.93 11.89 -0.22
C ASP A 118 -3.88 12.67 0.59
N ARG A 119 -3.95 12.69 1.92
CA ARG A 119 -2.79 13.19 2.68
C ARG A 119 -1.59 12.30 2.40
N PHE A 120 -0.50 12.88 1.89
CA PHE A 120 0.74 12.18 1.56
C PHE A 120 1.18 11.23 2.69
N THR A 121 1.10 11.69 3.93
CA THR A 121 1.45 10.91 5.13
C THR A 121 0.60 9.64 5.31
N HIS A 122 -0.69 9.68 4.94
CA HIS A 122 -1.55 8.50 4.95
C HIS A 122 -1.18 7.51 3.85
N VAL A 123 -0.92 7.99 2.63
CA VAL A 123 -0.48 7.14 1.52
C VAL A 123 0.84 6.46 1.85
N ALA A 124 1.79 7.23 2.38
CA ALA A 124 3.08 6.71 2.79
C ALA A 124 2.93 5.63 3.88
N ALA A 125 2.08 5.83 4.90
CA ALA A 125 1.82 4.80 5.90
C ALA A 125 1.24 3.50 5.31
N ARG A 126 0.37 3.61 4.29
CA ARG A 126 -0.23 2.45 3.61
C ARG A 126 0.77 1.59 2.84
N LEU A 127 1.88 2.16 2.35
CA LEU A 127 2.91 1.41 1.64
C LEU A 127 3.38 0.18 2.43
N VAL A 128 3.54 0.34 3.75
CA VAL A 128 3.90 -0.76 4.66
C VAL A 128 2.67 -1.49 5.19
N GLU A 129 1.57 -0.80 5.50
CA GLU A 129 0.37 -1.43 6.05
C GLU A 129 -0.20 -2.51 5.12
N ASN A 130 -0.28 -2.22 3.82
CA ASN A 130 -0.77 -3.14 2.78
C ASN A 130 0.16 -4.35 2.55
N ARG A 131 1.34 -4.34 3.17
CA ARG A 131 2.38 -5.36 3.04
C ARG A 131 2.86 -5.84 4.42
N LYS A 132 2.12 -5.53 5.49
CA LYS A 132 2.62 -5.65 6.88
C LYS A 132 3.08 -7.06 7.25
N GLY A 133 2.49 -8.09 6.65
CA GLY A 133 2.89 -9.49 6.86
C GLY A 133 4.37 -9.73 6.51
N PHE A 134 4.86 -9.17 5.40
CA PHE A 134 6.27 -9.27 5.00
C PHE A 134 7.20 -8.59 6.01
N PHE A 135 6.77 -7.46 6.58
CA PHE A 135 7.59 -6.65 7.48
C PHE A 135 7.56 -7.13 8.94
N ARG A 136 6.84 -8.21 9.28
CA ARG A 136 6.62 -8.63 10.68
C ARG A 136 7.91 -8.77 11.49
N ALA A 137 8.99 -9.28 10.89
CA ALA A 137 10.29 -9.44 11.55
C ALA A 137 11.04 -8.11 11.80
N HIS A 138 10.73 -7.08 11.00
CA HIS A 138 11.37 -5.75 11.08
C HIS A 138 10.53 -4.76 11.90
N LEU A 139 9.25 -5.07 12.14
CA LEU A 139 8.38 -4.25 12.96
C LEU A 139 8.79 -4.36 14.44
N PRO A 140 8.97 -3.23 15.14
CA PRO A 140 9.33 -3.26 16.56
C PRO A 140 8.23 -3.91 17.40
N THR A 141 8.64 -4.77 18.33
CA THR A 141 7.75 -5.64 19.12
C THR A 141 6.84 -4.93 20.13
N LYS A 142 7.07 -3.62 20.39
CA LYS A 142 6.22 -2.80 21.25
C LYS A 142 6.14 -1.35 20.74
N SER A 143 4.91 -0.82 20.66
CA SER A 143 4.62 0.61 20.78
C SER A 143 5.04 1.55 19.62
N GLN A 144 5.09 1.08 18.37
CA GLN A 144 5.01 2.02 17.25
C GLN A 144 3.58 2.14 16.76
N THR A 145 3.04 3.37 16.80
CA THR A 145 1.79 3.72 16.16
C THR A 145 1.88 3.42 14.67
N LYS A 146 0.75 3.15 14.01
CA LYS A 146 0.67 2.92 12.55
C LYS A 146 1.53 3.94 11.76
N ASP A 147 1.57 5.18 12.23
CA ASP A 147 2.33 6.30 11.68
C ASP A 147 3.86 6.15 11.67
N ARG A 148 4.43 5.13 12.32
CA ARG A 148 5.88 4.86 12.29
C ARG A 148 6.27 3.65 11.45
N MET A 149 5.32 2.87 10.95
CA MET A 149 5.62 1.76 10.04
C MET A 149 6.41 2.22 8.80
N ILE A 150 6.13 3.43 8.33
CA ILE A 150 6.81 4.05 7.20
C ILE A 150 8.32 4.26 7.41
N ASP A 151 8.82 4.22 8.65
CA ASP A 151 10.24 4.35 8.96
C ASP A 151 11.09 3.17 8.46
N LEU A 152 10.43 2.06 8.11
CA LEU A 152 11.08 0.95 7.41
C LEU A 152 11.50 1.34 6.00
N LEU A 153 10.79 2.30 5.38
CA LEU A 153 11.06 2.71 4.01
C LEU A 153 11.71 4.11 3.93
N ILE A 154 11.42 4.99 4.90
CA ILE A 154 11.78 6.41 4.87
C ILE A 154 12.53 6.80 6.13
N ALA A 155 13.67 7.49 5.96
CA ALA A 155 14.34 8.20 7.03
C ALA A 155 13.61 9.53 7.28
N ARG A 156 13.26 9.78 8.54
CA ARG A 156 12.66 11.04 8.99
C ARG A 156 13.65 11.84 9.80
N ASP A 157 14.01 13.01 9.28
CA ASP A 157 14.88 13.97 9.94
C ASP A 157 14.05 15.11 10.53
N LYS A 158 14.10 15.29 11.85
CA LYS A 158 13.32 16.34 12.54
C LYS A 158 14.18 17.58 12.68
N ARG A 159 13.76 18.65 12.00
CA ARG A 159 14.43 19.96 11.97
C ARG A 159 13.52 21.04 12.58
N PRO A 160 14.04 22.24 12.92
CA PRO A 160 13.22 23.35 13.43
C PRO A 160 12.02 23.71 12.54
N GLU A 161 12.19 23.58 11.22
CA GLU A 161 11.20 23.90 10.18
C GLU A 161 10.18 22.79 9.90
N GLY A 162 10.42 21.57 10.39
CA GLY A 162 9.52 20.44 10.18
C GLY A 162 10.21 19.07 10.13
N ILE A 163 9.46 18.07 9.67
CA ILE A 163 9.98 16.72 9.42
C ILE A 163 10.34 16.61 7.95
N HIS A 164 11.57 16.23 7.65
CA HIS A 164 12.09 16.00 6.31
C HIS A 164 12.21 14.51 6.02
N LEU A 165 11.85 14.12 4.81
CA LEU A 165 11.67 12.74 4.39
C LEU A 165 12.72 12.38 3.34
N THR A 166 13.35 11.22 3.49
CA THR A 166 14.28 10.69 2.49
C THR A 166 14.12 9.18 2.41
N LEU A 167 14.10 8.60 1.21
CA LEU A 167 14.10 7.15 1.07
C LEU A 167 15.34 6.55 1.73
N ARG A 168 15.16 5.47 2.49
CA ARG A 168 16.29 4.75 3.06
C ARG A 168 17.12 4.08 1.97
N PRO A 169 18.42 3.84 2.19
CA PRO A 169 19.27 3.12 1.23
C PRO A 169 18.70 1.75 0.83
N GLU A 170 18.17 1.00 1.80
CA GLU A 170 17.54 -0.31 1.56
C GLU A 170 16.33 -0.20 0.63
N THR A 171 15.53 0.86 0.79
CA THR A 171 14.38 1.15 -0.07
C THR A 171 14.80 1.54 -1.48
N LEU A 172 15.79 2.43 -1.61
CA LEU A 172 16.33 2.84 -2.91
C LEU A 172 16.85 1.64 -3.69
N ALA A 173 17.65 0.78 -3.05
CA ALA A 173 18.21 -0.41 -3.67
C ALA A 173 17.11 -1.38 -4.15
N ALA A 174 16.14 -1.70 -3.28
CA ALA A 174 15.06 -2.61 -3.61
C ALA A 174 14.14 -2.07 -4.73
N TRP A 175 13.70 -0.81 -4.65
CA TRP A 175 12.80 -0.22 -5.65
C TRP A 175 13.48 0.00 -7.00
N THR A 176 14.77 0.34 -7.03
CA THR A 176 15.55 0.40 -8.28
C THR A 176 15.61 -0.98 -8.94
N ARG A 177 15.89 -2.04 -8.16
CA ARG A 177 15.92 -3.42 -8.67
C ARG A 177 14.57 -3.88 -9.23
N LEU A 178 13.47 -3.40 -8.66
CA LEU A 178 12.11 -3.70 -9.11
C LEU A 178 11.65 -2.84 -10.30
N GLY A 179 12.39 -1.79 -10.67
CA GLY A 179 11.95 -0.80 -11.67
C GLY A 179 10.77 0.05 -11.20
N VAL A 180 10.60 0.22 -9.89
CA VAL A 180 9.57 1.09 -9.28
C VAL A 180 10.02 2.56 -9.30
N ILE A 181 11.35 2.80 -9.23
CA ILE A 181 11.99 4.11 -9.33
C ILE A 181 13.15 4.08 -10.33
#